data_AF-U5CY02-F1
#
_entry.id   AF-U5CY02-F1
#
_cell.length_a   1.000
_cell.length_b   1.000
_cell.length_c   1.000
_cell.angle_alpha   90.00
_cell.angle_beta   90.00
_cell.angle_gamma   90.00
#
_symmetry.space_group_name_H-M   'P 1'
#
loop_
_entity.id
_entity.type
_entity.pdbx_description
1 polymer ?
#
loop_
_entity_poly.entity_id
_entity_poly.type
_entity_poly.pdbx_seq_one_letter_code
_entity_poly.pdbx_strand_id
1 'polypeptide(L)' 'MYIGMLSRSVRKIVSLDNHIASACARLRADARVLINRARIECQSHRLTVEEPVTVEITRYIVGLQQKYTQSGGVRPFGL' A
#
# COMPACT_ATOMS: atom_id res chain seq x y z
N MET A 1 0.68 -33.20 22.39
CA MET A 1 -0.08 -32.00 22.79
C MET A 1 0.90 -31.16 23.61
N TYR A 2 1.51 -30.08 23.14
CA TYR A 2 0.88 -28.84 22.66
C TYR A 2 1.88 -28.05 21.78
N ILE A 3 1.35 -27.59 20.63
CA ILE A 3 1.67 -26.37 19.86
C ILE A 3 3.10 -26.13 19.36
N GLY A 4 3.27 -26.42 18.07
CA GLY A 4 4.26 -25.77 17.23
C GLY A 4 4.05 -24.25 17.21
N MET A 5 5.05 -23.53 17.68
CA MET A 5 5.22 -22.10 17.44
C MET A 5 5.63 -21.90 15.97
N LEU A 6 4.68 -22.08 15.06
CA LEU A 6 4.81 -21.53 13.71
C LEU A 6 4.84 -20.01 13.87
N SER A 7 6.02 -19.41 13.77
CA SER A 7 6.19 -17.99 13.54
C SER A 7 5.47 -17.62 12.24
N ARG A 8 4.16 -17.36 12.31
CA ARG A 8 3.44 -16.60 11.28
C ARG A 8 3.90 -15.15 11.40
N SER A 9 5.11 -14.88 10.95
CA SER A 9 5.58 -13.52 10.71
C SER A 9 4.56 -12.84 9.80
N VAL A 10 3.91 -11.79 10.30
CA VAL A 10 3.06 -10.94 9.48
C VAL A 10 3.97 -10.36 8.39
N ARG A 11 3.72 -10.72 7.12
CA ARG A 11 4.51 -10.24 5.98
C ARG A 11 4.44 -8.71 5.90
N LYS A 12 5.45 -8.02 6.43
CA LYS A 12 5.58 -6.55 6.44
C LYS A 12 5.86 -5.95 5.07
N ILE A 13 6.31 -6.78 4.13
CA ILE A 13 6.61 -6.40 2.73
C ILE A 13 5.51 -6.97 1.83
N VAL A 14 5.00 -6.14 0.94
CA VAL A 14 3.91 -6.44 0.01
C VAL A 14 4.25 -5.91 -1.39
N SER A 15 4.09 -6.74 -2.41
CA SER A 15 4.26 -6.30 -3.80
C SER A 15 3.08 -5.41 -4.23
N LEU A 16 3.42 -4.30 -4.89
CA LEU A 16 2.48 -3.37 -5.55
C LEU A 16 2.45 -3.60 -7.07
N ASP A 17 3.59 -3.95 -7.66
CA ASP A 17 3.75 -4.39 -9.05
C ASP A 17 4.91 -5.41 -9.12
N ASN A 18 5.19 -5.95 -10.31
CA ASN A 18 6.26 -6.92 -10.55
C ASN A 18 7.64 -6.45 -10.06
N HIS A 19 7.92 -5.14 -10.18
CA HIS A 19 9.19 -4.50 -9.86
C HIS A 19 9.10 -3.52 -8.69
N ILE A 20 7.95 -3.44 -8.00
CA ILE A 20 7.74 -2.52 -6.88
C ILE A 20 7.12 -3.26 -5.69
N ALA A 21 7.71 -3.06 -4.51
CA ALA A 21 7.16 -3.50 -3.24
C ALA A 21 7.13 -2.36 -2.22
N SER A 22 6.20 -2.44 -1.29
CA SER A 22 6.09 -1.55 -0.14
C SER A 22 6.30 -2.32 1.15
N ALA A 23 6.95 -1.67 2.12
CA ALA A 23 7.13 -2.19 3.46
C ALA A 23 6.41 -1.29 4.46
N CYS A 24 5.67 -1.89 5.40
CA CYS A 24 4.99 -1.16 6.47
C CYS A 24 5.46 -1.65 7.84
N ALA A 25 5.70 -0.73 8.77
CA ALA A 25 6.05 -1.06 10.15
C ALA A 25 4.95 -1.91 10.82
N ARG A 26 3.69 -1.64 10.48
CA ARG A 26 2.52 -2.41 10.91
C ARG A 26 1.48 -2.54 9.78
N LEU A 27 1.01 -3.75 9.51
CA LEU A 27 -0.12 -3.97 8.58
C LEU A 27 -1.47 -3.85 9.31
N ARG A 28 -1.92 -2.61 9.46
CA ARG A 28 -3.29 -2.31 9.91
C ARG A 28 -4.26 -2.25 8.72
N ALA A 29 -5.56 -2.10 9.01
CA ALA A 29 -6.60 -1.96 7.98
C ALA A 29 -6.27 -0.83 6.99
N ASP A 30 -5.80 0.30 7.52
CA ASP A 30 -5.39 1.48 6.77
C ASP A 30 -4.26 1.18 5.77
N ALA A 31 -3.29 0.34 6.15
CA ALA A 31 -2.23 -0.12 5.25
C ALA A 31 -2.80 -0.90 4.05
N ARG A 32 -3.74 -1.82 4.31
CA ARG A 32 -4.38 -2.61 3.24
C ARG A 32 -5.14 -1.72 2.25
N VAL A 33 -5.78 -0.66 2.74
CA VAL A 33 -6.46 0.32 1.86
C VAL A 33 -5.46 1.02 0.94
N LEU A 34 -4.33 1.50 1.47
CA LEU A 34 -3.30 2.16 0.66
C LEU A 34 -2.63 1.20 -0.34
N ILE A 35 -2.32 -0.03 0.09
CA ILE A 35 -1.75 -1.08 -0.76
C ILE A 35 -2.67 -1.40 -1.94
N ASN A 36 -3.97 -1.58 -1.67
CA ASN A 36 -4.95 -1.89 -2.71
C ASN A 36 -5.11 -0.73 -3.70
N ARG A 37 -5.16 0.51 -3.21
CA ARG A 37 -5.21 1.70 -4.08
C ARG A 37 -3.94 1.83 -4.93
N ALA A 38 -2.77 1.62 -4.34
CA ALA A 38 -1.52 1.66 -5.07
C ALA A 38 -1.44 0.58 -6.16
N ARG A 39 -1.91 -0.64 -5.92
CA ARG A 39 -1.99 -1.69 -6.94
C ARG A 39 -2.88 -1.31 -8.12
N ILE A 40 -4.04 -0.73 -7.84
CA ILE A 40 -4.96 -0.25 -8.88
C ILE A 40 -4.29 0.84 -9.70
N GLU A 41 -3.59 1.77 -9.04
CA GLU A 41 -2.86 2.84 -9.73
C GLU A 41 -1.72 2.30 -10.60
N CYS A 42 -0.93 1.32 -10.12
CA CYS A 42 0.10 0.67 -10.94
C CYS A 42 -0.50 0.04 -12.21
N GLN A 43 -1.62 -0.66 -12.06
CA GLN A 43 -2.33 -1.29 -13.18
C GLN A 43 -2.89 -0.25 -14.15
N SER A 44 -3.52 0.81 -13.62
CA SER A 44 -4.06 1.90 -14.42
C SER A 44 -2.97 2.61 -15.21
N HIS A 45 -1.85 2.95 -14.56
CA HIS A 45 -0.70 3.57 -15.22
C HIS A 45 -0.21 2.72 -16.39
N ARG A 46 -0.06 1.42 -16.19
CA ARG A 46 0.40 0.51 -17.25
C ARG A 46 -0.59 0.40 -18.42
N LEU A 47 -1.89 0.54 -18.16
CA LEU A 47 -2.91 0.57 -19.22
C LEU A 47 -2.98 1.90 -19.96
N THR A 48 -2.64 3.02 -19.29
CA THR A 48 -2.74 4.37 -19.88
C THR A 48 -1.44 4.81 -20.56
N VAL A 49 -0.29 4.48 -19.98
CA VAL A 49 1.04 4.93 -20.40
C VAL A 49 1.81 3.83 -21.13
N GLU A 50 1.28 2.59 -21.13
CA GLU A 50 1.91 1.39 -21.70
C GLU A 50 3.29 1.03 -21.09
N GLU A 51 3.69 1.74 -20.02
CA GLU A 51 4.93 1.52 -19.29
C GLU A 51 4.68 1.16 -17.82
N PRO A 52 5.55 0.33 -17.21
CA PRO A 52 5.48 0.04 -15.78
C PRO A 52 5.67 1.33 -14.96
N VAL A 53 4.83 1.53 -13.94
CA VAL A 53 4.96 2.70 -13.06
C VAL A 53 6.31 2.68 -12.35
N THR A 54 6.95 3.82 -12.18
CA THR A 54 8.23 3.91 -11.46
C THR A 54 8.00 4.10 -9.96
N VAL A 55 9.06 4.34 -9.18
CA VAL A 55 8.98 4.67 -7.74
C VAL A 55 8.10 5.92 -7.48
N GLU A 56 7.76 6.68 -8.51
CA GLU A 56 6.84 7.81 -8.46
C GLU A 56 5.41 7.47 -8.01
N ILE A 57 5.03 6.18 -7.95
CA ILE A 57 3.80 5.71 -7.27
C ILE A 57 3.69 6.23 -5.81
N THR A 58 4.83 6.55 -5.20
CA THR A 58 4.90 7.23 -3.90
C THR A 58 4.14 8.55 -3.87
N ARG A 59 4.17 9.34 -4.96
CA ARG A 59 3.43 10.62 -5.05
C ARG A 59 1.93 10.41 -4.96
N TYR A 60 1.42 9.37 -5.62
CA TYR A 60 0.01 8.99 -5.53
C TYR A 60 -0.39 8.60 -4.10
N ILE A 61 0.42 7.75 -3.45
CA ILE A 61 0.16 7.30 -2.07
C ILE A 61 0.18 8.48 -1.10
N VAL A 62 1.19 9.36 -1.19
CA VAL A 62 1.31 10.55 -0.34
C VAL A 62 0.15 11.52 -0.62
N GLY A 63 -0.25 11.71 -1.87
CA GLY A 63 -1.41 12.52 -2.25
C GLY A 63 -2.72 11.99 -1.64
N LEU A 64 -2.91 10.68 -1.64
CA LEU A 64 -4.04 10.05 -0.94
C LEU A 64 -3.99 10.32 0.56
N GLN A 65 -2.83 10.11 1.21
CA GLN A 65 -2.70 10.36 2.64
C GLN A 65 -2.97 11.83 2.99
N GLN A 66 -2.41 12.76 2.22
CA GLN A 66 -2.60 14.19 2.40
C GLN A 66 -4.06 14.61 2.20
N LYS A 67 -4.76 14.03 1.22
CA LYS A 67 -6.20 14.30 1.05
C LYS A 67 -7.01 13.96 2.30
N TYR A 68 -6.65 12.87 2.98
CA TYR A 68 -7.30 12.42 4.22
C TYR A 68 -6.88 13.22 5.47
N THR A 69 -5.87 14.10 5.38
CA THR A 69 -5.53 15.05 6.46
C THR A 69 -6.18 16.42 6.24
N GLN A 70 -6.44 16.80 4.99
CA GLN A 70 -6.97 18.13 4.63
C GLN A 70 -8.48 18.17 4.37
N SER A 71 -9.14 17.01 4.28
CA SER A 71 -10.60 16.96 4.07
C SER A 71 -11.33 16.86 5.41
N GLY A 72 -12.40 17.64 5.58
CA GLY A 72 -13.31 17.51 6.72
C GLY A 72 -14.09 16.20 6.69
N GLY A 73 -14.39 15.62 7.85
CA GLY A 73 -15.25 14.42 7.96
C GLY A 73 -14.57 13.10 7.59
N VAL A 74 -13.26 13.08 7.31
CA VAL A 74 -12.49 11.85 7.09
C VAL A 74 -11.40 11.69 8.14
N ARG A 75 -11.07 10.44 8.45
CA ARG A 75 -9.99 10.09 9.38
C ARG A 75 -8.68 9.90 8.62
N PRO A 76 -7.54 10.46 9.09
CA PRO A 76 -6.22 10.15 8.55
C PRO A 76 -5.86 8.66 8.64
N PHE A 77 -4.99 8.19 7.75
CA PHE A 77 -4.44 6.84 7.80
C PHE A 77 -3.51 6.65 9.00
N GLY A 78 -3.78 5.64 9.83
CA GLY A 78 -2.95 5.22 10.95
C GLY A 78 -2.12 3.99 10.60
N LEU A 79 -0.99 4.22 9.93
CA LEU A 79 0.02 3.20 9.60
C LEU A 79 0.98 2.93 10.76
#